data_AF-A0A4Y8RYV7-F1
#
_entry.id   AF-A0A4Y8RYV7-F1
#
_cell.length_a   1.000
_cell.length_b   1.000
_cell.length_c   1.000
_cell.angle_alpha   90.00
_cell.angle_beta   90.00
_cell.angle_gamma   90.00
#
_symmetry.space_group_name_H-M   'P 1'
#
loop_
_entity.id
_entity.type
_entity.pdbx_description
1 polymer ?
#
loop_
_entity_poly.entity_id
_entity_poly.type
_entity_poly.pdbx_seq_one_letter_code
_entity_poly.pdbx_strand_id
1 'polypeptide(L)'
;MVRKEKVHKKHEIISEYLTGTETFVALSSKYGVNARTIQTWVRKFREQEPTVDNLSVEERETDIRVLQKQLEEAKLKSELLEEMLRLSEEHTGINLRKKFGLKQ
;
A
#
# COMPACT_ATOMS: atom_id res chain seq x y z
N MET A 1 33.17 -30.71 0.15
CA MET A 1 32.24 -30.57 -1.00
C MET A 1 31.14 -29.59 -0.62
N VAL A 2 31.16 -28.41 -1.23
CA VAL A 2 30.22 -27.31 -0.94
C VAL A 2 28.90 -27.58 -1.66
N ARG A 3 27.82 -27.85 -0.92
CA ARG A 3 26.45 -27.82 -1.45
C ARG A 3 25.82 -26.48 -1.07
N LYS A 4 26.16 -25.41 -1.79
CA LYS A 4 25.38 -24.15 -1.80
C LYS A 4 24.31 -24.33 -2.89
N GLU A 5 23.02 -24.43 -2.54
CA GLU A 5 22.09 -23.32 -2.26
C GLU A 5 21.25 -23.01 -3.50
N LYS A 6 19.93 -23.23 -3.39
CA LYS A 6 18.91 -22.55 -4.19
C LYS A 6 17.54 -22.83 -3.59
N VAL A 7 17.32 -22.28 -2.39
CA VAL A 7 15.97 -22.03 -1.89
C VAL A 7 15.44 -20.86 -2.70
N HIS A 8 15.04 -21.10 -3.95
CA HIS A 8 14.30 -20.11 -4.70
C HIS A 8 13.00 -19.85 -3.94
N LYS A 9 12.80 -18.60 -3.52
CA LYS A 9 11.61 -18.18 -2.79
C LYS A 9 10.44 -18.41 -3.73
N LYS A 10 9.62 -19.43 -3.45
CA LYS A 10 8.47 -19.84 -4.28
C LYS A 10 7.62 -18.64 -4.74
N HIS A 11 7.49 -17.63 -3.86
CA HIS A 11 6.81 -16.36 -4.12
C HIS A 11 7.38 -15.56 -5.30
N GLU A 12 8.69 -15.55 -5.52
CA GLU A 12 9.35 -14.81 -6.60
C GLU A 12 9.01 -15.41 -7.98
N ILE A 13 9.03 -16.75 -8.07
CA ILE A 13 8.64 -17.48 -9.30
C ILE A 13 7.14 -17.27 -9.58
N ILE A 14 6.31 -17.25 -8.53
CA ILE A 14 4.86 -17.00 -8.67
C ILE A 14 4.61 -15.55 -9.10
N SER A 15 5.32 -14.56 -8.54
CA SER A 15 5.15 -13.16 -8.92
C SER A 15 5.54 -12.91 -10.38
N GLU A 16 6.66 -13.47 -10.85
CA GLU A 16 7.07 -13.33 -12.26
C GLU A 16 6.08 -14.00 -13.23
N TYR A 17 5.45 -15.10 -12.80
CA TYR A 17 4.38 -15.72 -13.57
C TYR A 17 3.12 -14.83 -13.62
N LEU A 18 2.75 -14.22 -12.49
CA LEU A 18 1.56 -13.36 -12.38
C LEU A 18 1.73 -12.02 -13.10
N THR A 19 2.94 -11.49 -13.21
CA THR A 19 3.25 -10.31 -14.03
C THR A 19 3.18 -10.59 -15.53
N GLY A 20 3.05 -11.86 -15.95
CA GLY A 20 2.83 -12.25 -17.35
C GLY A 20 4.07 -12.21 -18.24
N THR A 21 5.27 -12.12 -17.64
CA THR A 21 6.52 -11.93 -18.39
C THR A 21 7.11 -13.25 -18.91
N GLU A 22 6.81 -14.38 -18.27
CA GLU A 22 7.39 -15.67 -18.64
C GLU A 22 6.40 -16.84 -18.52
N THR A 23 6.59 -17.86 -19.36
CA THR A 23 5.81 -19.10 -19.32
C THR A 23 6.40 -20.10 -18.31
N PHE A 24 5.62 -21.11 -17.89
CA PHE A 24 6.10 -22.16 -16.98
C PHE A 24 7.38 -22.86 -17.45
N VAL A 25 7.58 -23.00 -18.76
CA VAL A 25 8.76 -23.64 -19.36
C VAL A 25 10.00 -22.72 -19.28
N ALA A 26 9.80 -21.42 -19.51
CA ALA A 26 10.85 -20.42 -19.36
C ALA A 26 11.30 -20.32 -17.89
N LEU A 27 10.35 -20.22 -16.96
CA LEU A 27 10.61 -20.23 -15.52
C LEU A 27 11.26 -21.54 -15.05
N SER A 28 10.86 -22.67 -15.63
CA SER A 28 11.48 -23.97 -15.34
C SER A 28 12.96 -24.01 -15.73
N SER A 29 13.29 -23.42 -16.88
CA SER A 29 14.67 -23.35 -17.38
C SER A 29 15.51 -22.33 -16.60
N LYS A 30 14.93 -21.19 -16.24
CA LYS A 30 15.58 -20.09 -15.50
C LYS A 30 15.89 -20.46 -14.04
N TYR A 31 14.95 -21.13 -13.37
CA TYR A 31 15.06 -21.47 -11.95
C TYR A 31 15.47 -22.92 -11.70
N GLY A 32 15.52 -23.77 -12.72
CA GLY A 32 15.83 -25.20 -12.60
C GLY A 32 14.77 -25.98 -11.80
N VAL A 33 13.55 -25.45 -11.71
CA VAL A 33 12.41 -26.07 -11.04
C VAL A 33 11.52 -26.72 -12.08
N ASN A 34 10.98 -27.90 -11.81
CA ASN A 34 10.05 -28.55 -12.74
C ASN A 34 8.78 -27.69 -12.95
N ALA A 35 8.40 -27.45 -14.21
CA ALA A 35 7.19 -26.71 -14.59
C ALA A 35 5.93 -27.20 -13.86
N ARG A 36 5.79 -28.51 -13.60
CA ARG A 36 4.65 -29.09 -12.86
C ARG A 36 4.62 -28.64 -11.40
N THR A 37 5.79 -28.47 -10.79
CA THR A 37 5.93 -27.95 -9.43
C THR A 37 5.51 -26.48 -9.37
N ILE A 38 5.93 -25.68 -10.37
CA ILE A 38 5.52 -24.27 -10.50
C ILE A 38 4.00 -24.17 -10.69
N GLN A 39 3.41 -24.98 -11.57
CA GLN A 39 1.96 -25.04 -11.77
C GLN A 39 1.20 -25.36 -10.48
N THR A 40 1.72 -26.30 -9.68
CA THR A 40 1.12 -26.66 -8.38
C THR A 40 1.18 -25.49 -7.40
N TRP A 41 2.29 -24.75 -7.37
CA TRP A 41 2.42 -23.56 -6.53
C TRP A 41 1.48 -22.44 -6.95
N VAL A 42 1.37 -22.16 -8.26
CA VAL A 42 0.43 -21.16 -8.79
C VAL A 42 -1.03 -21.56 -8.50
N ARG A 43 -1.37 -22.84 -8.63
CA ARG A 43 -2.71 -23.35 -8.28
C ARG A 43 -3.02 -23.14 -6.80
N LYS A 44 -2.09 -23.50 -5.90
CA LYS A 44 -2.25 -23.28 -4.46
C LYS A 44 -2.30 -21.80 -4.09
N PHE A 45 -1.52 -20.96 -4.77
CA PHE A 45 -1.53 -19.52 -4.58
C PHE A 45 -2.88 -18.92 -4.95
N ARG A 46 -3.44 -19.28 -6.12
CA ARG A 46 -4.80 -18.85 -6.53
C ARG A 46 -5.93 -19.36 -5.63
N GLU A 47 -5.69 -20.46 -4.91
CA GLU A 47 -6.63 -21.05 -3.95
C GLU A 47 -6.49 -20.43 -2.55
N GLN A 48 -5.32 -19.86 -2.23
CA GLN A 48 -5.01 -19.21 -0.95
C GLN A 48 -5.19 -17.70 -0.98
N GLU A 49 -4.99 -17.05 -2.13
CA GLU A 49 -5.42 -15.68 -2.29
C GLU A 49 -6.94 -15.70 -2.36
N PRO A 50 -7.66 -15.07 -1.41
CA PRO A 50 -9.03 -14.69 -1.69
C PRO A 50 -8.94 -13.89 -2.98
N THR A 51 -9.70 -14.30 -4.00
CA THR A 51 -9.86 -13.48 -5.20
C THR A 51 -10.07 -12.07 -4.70
N VAL A 52 -9.18 -11.15 -5.09
CA VAL A 52 -9.47 -9.73 -4.96
C VAL A 52 -10.68 -9.52 -5.87
N ASP A 53 -11.85 -9.82 -5.33
CA ASP A 53 -13.11 -9.67 -6.03
C ASP A 53 -13.11 -8.24 -6.53
N ASN A 54 -13.34 -8.05 -7.82
CA ASN A 54 -13.32 -6.71 -8.43
C ASN A 54 -14.27 -5.74 -7.70
N LEU A 55 -15.28 -6.27 -6.99
CA LEU A 55 -16.13 -5.55 -6.03
C LEU A 55 -15.34 -4.90 -4.88
N SER A 56 -14.34 -5.59 -4.30
CA SER A 56 -13.47 -5.06 -3.24
C SER A 56 -12.48 -4.02 -3.77
N VAL A 57 -12.13 -4.07 -5.06
CA VAL A 57 -11.27 -3.04 -5.68
C VAL A 57 -12.04 -1.73 -5.83
N GLU A 58 -13.28 -1.78 -6.32
CA GLU A 58 -14.16 -0.61 -6.42
C GLU A 58 -14.47 -0.01 -5.05
N GLU A 59 -14.77 -0.83 -4.04
CA GLU A 59 -14.97 -0.36 -2.66
C GLU A 59 -13.71 0.35 -2.12
N ARG A 60 -12.52 -0.25 -2.30
CA ARG A 60 -11.25 0.37 -1.90
C ARG A 60 -10.98 1.67 -2.66
N GLU A 61 -11.31 1.76 -3.94
CA GLU A 61 -11.17 2.98 -4.73
C GLU A 61 -12.12 4.09 -4.24
N THR A 62 -13.36 3.74 -3.88
CA THR A 62 -14.29 4.71 -3.28
C THR A 62 -13.79 5.20 -1.93
N ASP A 63 -13.26 4.31 -1.09
CA ASP A 63 -12.69 4.67 0.21
C ASP A 63 -11.48 5.59 0.07
N ILE A 64 -10.57 5.30 -0.88
CA ILE A 64 -9.41 6.17 -1.15
C ILE A 64 -9.85 7.58 -1.53
N ARG A 65 -10.86 7.72 -2.38
CA ARG A 65 -11.40 9.04 -2.78
C ARG A 65 -12.03 9.79 -1.61
N VAL A 66 -12.82 9.09 -0.79
CA VAL A 66 -13.45 9.69 0.39
C VAL A 66 -12.40 10.15 1.40
N LEU A 67 -11.39 9.31 1.66
CA LEU A 67 -10.31 9.63 2.58
C LEU A 67 -9.45 10.80 2.07
N GLN A 68 -9.16 10.86 0.77
CA GLN A 68 -8.45 12.00 0.16
C GLN A 68 -9.22 13.29 0.33
N LYS A 69 -10.54 13.28 0.08
CA LYS A 69 -11.40 14.45 0.28
C LYS A 69 -11.41 14.91 1.74
N GLN A 70 -11.54 13.97 2.68
CA GLN A 70 -11.50 14.28 4.12
C GLN A 70 -10.16 14.89 4.53
N LEU A 71 -9.05 14.39 3.96
CA LEU A 71 -7.72 14.93 4.20
C LEU A 71 -7.59 16.38 3.71
N GLU A 72 -8.11 16.68 2.52
CA GLU A 72 -8.12 18.05 1.99
C GLU A 72 -8.94 19.00 2.86
N GLU A 73 -10.15 18.58 3.27
CA GLU A 73 -11.00 19.37 4.16
C GLU A 73 -10.32 19.62 5.52
N ALA A 74 -9.64 18.62 6.08
CA ALA A 74 -8.90 18.76 7.33
C ALA A 74 -7.71 19.73 7.20
N LYS A 75 -6.97 19.66 6.09
CA LYS A 75 -5.86 20.59 5.79
C LYS A 75 -6.36 22.03 5.65
N LEU A 76 -7.43 22.24 4.89
CA LEU A 76 -8.04 23.56 4.71
C LEU A 76 -8.51 24.16 6.04
N LYS A 77 -9.13 23.34 6.91
CA LYS A 77 -9.52 23.77 8.26
C LYS A 77 -8.31 24.15 9.10
N SER A 78 -7.22 23.38 9.02
CA SER A 78 -5.98 23.71 9.74
C SER A 78 -5.40 25.04 9.28
N GLU A 79 -5.30 25.25 7.96
CA GLU A 79 -4.80 26.49 7.37
C GLU A 79 -5.64 27.70 7.76
N LEU A 80 -6.98 27.57 7.71
CA LEU A 80 -7.89 28.62 8.16
C LEU A 80 -7.68 28.96 9.64
N LEU A 81 -7.54 27.95 10.50
CA LEU A 81 -7.31 28.15 11.93
C LEU A 81 -5.96 28.86 12.18
N GLU A 82 -4.92 28.51 11.43
CA GLU A 82 -3.62 29.18 11.50
C GLU A 82 -3.71 30.65 11.09
N GLU A 83 -4.40 30.97 10.00
CA GLU A 83 -4.62 32.36 9.57
C GLU A 83 -5.49 33.14 10.58
N MET A 84 -6.52 32.52 11.15
CA MET A 84 -7.31 33.15 12.22
C MET A 84 -6.46 33.45 13.46
N LEU A 85 -5.56 32.54 13.84
CA LEU A 85 -4.63 32.75 14.94
C LEU A 85 -3.68 33.92 14.64
N ARG A 86 -3.13 33.98 13.42
CA ARG A 86 -2.26 35.07 12.97
C ARG A 86 -2.98 36.42 13.00
N LEU A 87 -4.18 36.51 12.44
CA LEU A 87 -4.97 37.74 12.43
C LEU A 87 -5.34 38.17 13.86
N SER A 88 -5.66 37.21 14.74
CA SER A 88 -5.97 37.51 16.14
C SER A 88 -4.75 38.07 16.87
N GLU A 89 -3.56 37.51 16.64
CA GLU A 89 -2.31 38.04 17.18
C GLU A 89 -2.06 39.49 16.73
N GLU A 90 -2.29 39.77 15.45
CA GLU A 90 -2.13 41.11 14.88
C GLU A 90 -3.16 42.11 15.43
N HIS A 91 -4.43 41.74 15.54
CA HIS A 91 -5.52 42.66 15.89
C HIS A 91 -5.70 42.85 17.40
N THR A 92 -5.41 41.83 18.21
CA THR A 92 -5.60 41.90 19.67
C THR A 92 -4.29 42.04 20.44
N GLY A 93 -3.14 41.84 19.80
CA GLY A 93 -1.83 41.80 20.45
C GLY A 93 -1.63 40.60 21.39
N ILE A 94 -2.61 39.70 21.46
CA ILE A 94 -2.61 38.53 22.34
C ILE A 94 -2.24 37.30 21.51
N ASN A 95 -1.13 36.64 21.88
CA ASN A 95 -0.77 35.33 21.38
C ASN A 95 -1.75 34.26 21.88
N LEU A 96 -2.84 34.05 21.14
CA LEU A 96 -3.85 33.03 21.44
C LEU A 96 -3.23 31.62 21.49
N ARG A 97 -2.22 31.37 20.67
CA ARG A 97 -1.45 30.12 20.68
C ARG A 97 -0.82 29.82 22.04
N LYS A 98 -0.31 30.84 22.73
CA LYS A 98 0.30 30.71 24.07
C LYS A 98 -0.72 30.73 25.21
N LYS A 99 -1.86 31.41 25.04
CA LYS A 99 -2.91 31.48 26.07
C LYS A 99 -3.73 30.19 26.18
N PHE A 100 -4.00 29.50 25.07
CA PHE A 100 -4.82 28.28 25.06
C PHE A 100 -4.00 26.98 25.06
N GLY A 101 -2.66 27.06 25.01
CA GLY A 101 -1.77 25.97 25.37
C GLY A 101 -1.78 25.70 26.87
N LEU A 102 -2.92 25.33 27.43
CA LEU A 102 -3.10 25.05 28.86
C LEU A 102 -3.26 23.55 29.08
N LYS A 103 -2.21 22.97 29.67
CA LYS A 103 -2.17 21.80 30.57
C LYS A 103 -2.92 20.55 30.08
N GLN A 104 -2.21 19.68 29.37
CA GLN A 104 -2.38 18.24 29.60
C GLN A 104 -1.48 17.80 30.76
#